data_AF-A0A6L7YI79-F1
#
_entry.id   AF-A0A6L7YI79-F1
#
_cell.length_a   1.000
_cell.length_b   1.000
_cell.length_c   1.000
_cell.angle_alpha   90.00
_cell.angle_beta   90.00
_cell.angle_gamma   90.00
#
_symmetry.space_group_name_H-M   'P 1'
#
loop_
_entity.id
_entity.type
_entity.pdbx_description
1 polymer ?
#
loop_
_entity_poly.entity_id
_entity_poly.type
_entity_poly.pdbx_seq_one_letter_code
_entity_poly.pdbx_strand_id
1 'polypeptide(L)'
;MRDIMGLPTIWTALLLALALAVAVACTGDDDDDGDAGQPAQAEERLQVVASTGIIAHFAEQIAGDDADVVSVIPPGADAHSFTPTTTAIRNITAADLVIVNGYNLEESTLATIFENLPEDAKLAVATAGITPLEGGHHHHDHGDDGHDDHDDDDHDHEDDDDHDDDHDDHDDHGEEEEHHEDGDI
;
A
#
# COMPACT_ATOMS: atom_id res chain seq x y z
N MET A 1 55.76 15.16 24.89
CA MET A 1 56.85 15.48 23.94
C MET A 1 56.47 14.88 22.60
N ARG A 2 55.97 15.73 21.69
CA ARG A 2 55.89 15.62 20.21
C ARG A 2 54.70 16.42 19.68
N ASP A 3 55.06 17.65 19.30
CA ASP A 3 54.68 18.34 18.07
C ASP A 3 53.27 18.91 17.93
N ILE A 4 53.12 20.06 18.59
CA ILE A 4 52.27 21.18 18.20
C ILE A 4 52.96 21.87 17.00
N MET A 5 52.44 21.73 15.78
CA MET A 5 52.80 22.65 14.68
C MET A 5 51.76 22.66 13.55
N GLY A 6 51.12 23.83 13.36
CA GLY A 6 50.72 24.33 12.04
C GLY A 6 49.31 24.01 11.53
N LEU A 7 48.27 24.53 12.18
CA LEU A 7 46.98 24.72 11.49
C LEU A 7 47.15 25.86 10.46
N PRO A 8 46.75 25.68 9.19
CA PRO A 8 46.93 26.69 8.15
C PRO A 8 46.15 27.96 8.50
N THR A 9 46.84 29.10 8.54
CA THR A 9 46.33 30.45 8.81
C THR A 9 45.12 30.89 7.96
N ILE A 10 44.82 30.12 6.91
CA ILE A 10 43.65 30.27 6.04
C ILE A 10 42.35 29.91 6.79
N TRP A 11 42.39 28.92 7.69
CA TRP A 11 41.20 28.46 8.42
C TRP A 11 40.82 29.41 9.57
N THR A 12 41.80 30.04 10.21
CA THR A 12 41.54 31.09 11.22
C THR A 12 41.03 32.38 10.59
N ALA A 13 41.48 32.74 9.38
CA ALA A 13 40.94 33.88 8.64
C ALA A 13 39.49 33.65 8.19
N LEU A 14 39.13 32.43 7.80
CA LEU A 14 37.77 32.07 7.37
C LEU A 14 36.77 32.09 8.53
N LEU A 15 37.19 31.61 9.72
CA LEU A 15 36.37 31.65 10.93
C LEU A 15 36.17 33.09 11.45
N LEU A 16 37.14 33.98 11.28
CA LEU A 16 37.02 35.39 11.69
C LEU A 16 36.09 36.20 10.76
N ALA A 17 36.08 35.89 9.45
CA ALA A 17 35.21 36.54 8.47
C ALA A 17 33.73 36.13 8.64
N LEU A 18 33.46 34.87 9.02
CA LEU A 18 32.11 34.39 9.31
C LEU A 18 31.54 35.02 10.61
N ALA A 19 32.38 35.24 11.62
CA ALA A 19 31.97 35.91 12.86
C ALA A 19 31.64 37.39 12.65
N LEU A 20 32.28 38.07 11.69
CA LEU A 20 32.00 39.48 11.38
C LEU A 20 30.68 39.66 10.61
N ALA A 21 30.25 38.67 9.84
CA ALA A 21 28.97 38.71 9.12
C ALA A 21 27.75 38.57 10.05
N VAL A 22 27.86 37.83 11.16
CA VAL A 22 26.78 37.65 12.14
C VAL A 22 26.52 38.93 12.96
N ALA A 23 27.54 39.77 13.18
CA ALA A 23 27.39 41.00 13.98
C ALA A 23 26.65 42.14 13.26
N VAL A 24 26.53 42.08 11.92
CA VAL A 24 25.85 43.11 11.10
C VAL A 24 24.34 42.82 10.92
N ALA A 25 23.85 41.68 11.44
CA ALA A 25 22.46 41.25 11.30
C ALA A 25 21.54 41.64 12.48
N CYS A 26 22.04 42.36 13.50
CA CYS A 26 21.24 42.70 14.70
C CYS A 26 20.83 44.18 14.79
N THR A 27 20.90 44.95 13.70
CA THR A 27 20.30 46.29 13.64
C THR A 27 19.34 46.36 12.46
N GLY A 28 18.13 45.87 12.68
CA GLY A 28 16.95 46.16 11.85
C GLY A 28 15.88 46.74 12.76
N ASP A 29 15.50 47.98 12.49
CA ASP A 29 14.45 48.75 13.14
C ASP A 29 13.10 48.01 13.14
N ASP A 30 12.38 48.10 14.27
CA ASP A 30 10.98 47.70 14.44
C ASP A 30 10.06 48.63 13.61
N ASP A 31 9.71 48.23 12.38
CA ASP A 31 8.61 48.83 11.62
C ASP A 31 7.44 47.83 11.54
N ASP A 32 6.42 48.11 12.37
CA ASP A 32 5.09 47.52 12.40
C ASP A 32 4.29 48.01 11.19
N ASP A 33 4.43 47.35 10.04
CA ASP A 33 3.56 47.55 8.89
C ASP A 33 2.89 46.22 8.52
N GLY A 34 1.55 46.21 8.61
CA GLY A 34 0.71 45.06 8.34
C GLY A 34 0.91 44.49 6.93
N ASP A 35 1.64 43.38 6.86
CA ASP A 35 1.69 42.52 5.69
C ASP A 35 0.33 41.82 5.55
N ALA A 36 -0.46 42.29 4.58
CA ALA A 36 -1.59 41.55 4.08
C ALA A 36 -1.05 40.27 3.44
N GLY A 37 -1.07 39.20 4.24
CA GLY A 37 -0.44 37.91 3.98
C GLY A 37 -0.39 37.57 2.50
N GLN A 38 0.84 37.54 1.98
CA GLN A 38 1.18 36.82 0.77
C GLN A 38 0.52 35.43 0.87
N PRO A 39 -0.26 34.96 -0.13
CA PRO A 39 -0.76 33.59 -0.08
C PRO A 39 0.48 32.69 0.07
N ALA A 40 0.57 31.98 1.19
CA ALA A 40 1.61 30.99 1.41
C ALA A 40 1.61 30.13 0.14
N GLN A 41 2.72 30.12 -0.60
CA GLN A 41 2.88 29.13 -1.65
C GLN A 41 2.74 27.79 -0.95
N ALA A 42 1.67 27.06 -1.24
CA ALA A 42 1.56 25.69 -0.80
C ALA A 42 2.78 24.98 -1.38
N GLU A 43 3.75 24.65 -0.53
CA GLU A 43 4.87 23.83 -0.96
C GLU A 43 4.29 22.54 -1.50
N GLU A 44 4.66 22.19 -2.74
CA GLU A 44 4.12 21.05 -3.45
C GLU A 44 4.61 19.77 -2.72
N ARG A 45 3.73 19.19 -1.90
CA ARG A 45 4.04 18.01 -1.09
C ARG A 45 4.11 16.77 -1.97
N LEU A 46 5.10 15.93 -1.72
CA LEU A 46 5.27 14.66 -2.43
C LEU A 46 4.07 13.75 -2.19
N GLN A 47 3.54 13.14 -3.24
CA GLN A 47 2.48 12.15 -3.13
C GLN A 47 3.11 10.76 -2.96
N VAL A 48 2.99 10.20 -1.76
CA VAL A 48 3.55 8.89 -1.40
C VAL A 48 2.42 7.90 -1.19
N VAL A 49 2.46 6.79 -1.92
CA VAL A 49 1.50 5.70 -1.80
C VAL A 49 2.16 4.49 -1.17
N ALA A 50 1.65 4.05 -0.03
CA ALA A 50 2.10 2.84 0.65
C ALA A 50 1.12 1.68 0.44
N SER A 51 1.61 0.44 0.39
CA SER A 51 0.75 -0.73 0.26
C SER A 51 -0.19 -0.89 1.46
N THR A 52 0.38 -0.95 2.66
CA THR A 52 -0.35 -1.17 3.93
C THR A 52 -0.29 0.05 4.84
N GLY A 53 -1.23 0.14 5.79
CA GLY A 53 -1.23 1.18 6.82
C GLY A 53 0.02 1.17 7.71
N ILE A 54 0.70 0.02 7.89
CA ILE A 54 1.94 -0.07 8.65
C ILE A 54 3.07 0.68 7.94
N ILE A 55 3.22 0.43 6.63
CA ILE A 55 4.22 1.11 5.81
C ILE A 55 3.88 2.60 5.68
N ALA A 56 2.60 2.95 5.51
CA ALA A 56 2.15 4.34 5.50
C ALA A 56 2.56 5.07 6.77
N HIS A 57 2.31 4.47 7.94
CA HIS A 57 2.68 5.07 9.22
C HIS A 57 4.18 5.35 9.33
N PHE A 58 5.04 4.41 8.92
CA PHE A 58 6.49 4.68 8.92
C PHE A 58 6.87 5.80 7.96
N ALA A 59 6.27 5.84 6.76
CA ALA A 59 6.53 6.88 5.79
C ALA A 59 6.07 8.27 6.28
N GLU A 60 4.89 8.38 6.90
CA GLU A 60 4.38 9.60 7.52
C GLU A 60 5.35 10.13 8.58
N GLN A 61 5.82 9.24 9.46
CA GLN A 61 6.75 9.60 10.53
C GLN A 61 8.12 10.07 10.01
N ILE A 62 8.53 9.59 8.84
CA ILE A 62 9.80 10.00 8.19
C ILE A 62 9.62 11.31 7.42
N ALA A 63 8.52 11.45 6.68
CA ALA A 63 8.31 12.56 5.76
C ALA A 63 7.78 13.83 6.45
N GLY A 64 7.04 13.70 7.55
CA GLY A 64 6.44 14.86 8.23
C GLY A 64 5.59 15.71 7.28
N ASP A 65 5.90 17.00 7.20
CA ASP A 65 5.15 17.96 6.38
C ASP A 65 5.55 17.95 4.90
N ASP A 66 6.60 17.21 4.51
CA ASP A 66 7.13 17.21 3.13
C ASP A 66 6.33 16.33 2.16
N ALA A 67 5.49 15.41 2.66
CA ALA A 67 4.73 14.47 1.84
C ALA A 67 3.31 14.22 2.34
N ASP A 68 2.39 14.01 1.39
CA ASP A 68 1.10 13.40 1.64
C ASP A 68 1.21 11.89 1.44
N VAL A 69 0.96 11.13 2.52
CA VAL A 69 1.08 9.67 2.50
C VAL A 69 -0.31 9.05 2.58
N VAL A 70 -0.57 8.06 1.71
CA VAL A 70 -1.82 7.29 1.74
C VAL A 70 -1.54 5.79 1.62
N SER A 71 -2.29 4.96 2.36
CA SER A 71 -2.26 3.50 2.17
C SER A 71 -3.33 3.04 1.18
N VAL A 72 -3.01 2.13 0.27
CA VAL A 72 -4.00 1.56 -0.67
C VAL A 72 -4.84 0.45 -0.05
N ILE A 73 -4.26 -0.37 0.83
CA ILE A 73 -5.00 -1.40 1.57
C ILE A 73 -5.65 -0.74 2.78
N PRO A 74 -6.99 -0.76 2.89
CA PRO A 74 -7.69 -0.13 4.01
C PRO A 74 -7.36 -0.77 5.36
N PRO A 75 -7.49 -0.03 6.47
CA PRO A 75 -7.36 -0.59 7.81
C PRO A 75 -8.30 -1.79 8.01
N GLY A 76 -7.75 -2.91 8.49
CA GLY A 76 -8.50 -4.15 8.74
C GLY A 76 -8.74 -5.04 7.52
N ALA A 77 -8.35 -4.62 6.32
CA ALA A 77 -8.35 -5.49 5.14
C ALA A 77 -7.14 -6.42 5.13
N ASP A 78 -7.32 -7.63 4.60
CA ASP A 78 -6.24 -8.59 4.35
C ASP A 78 -5.47 -8.20 3.08
N ALA A 79 -4.15 -8.03 3.19
CA ALA A 79 -3.27 -7.70 2.08
C ALA A 79 -3.14 -8.82 1.05
N HIS A 80 -3.27 -10.09 1.46
CA HIS A 80 -3.14 -11.25 0.58
C HIS A 80 -4.33 -11.41 -0.37
N SER A 81 -5.51 -10.93 0.03
CA SER A 81 -6.74 -11.02 -0.76
C SER A 81 -7.27 -9.65 -1.23
N PHE A 82 -6.44 -8.61 -1.15
CA PHE A 82 -6.88 -7.25 -1.46
C PHE A 82 -7.00 -7.02 -2.97
N THR A 83 -8.22 -6.69 -3.42
CA THR A 83 -8.47 -6.24 -4.80
C THR A 83 -8.47 -4.70 -4.88
N PRO A 84 -7.58 -4.09 -5.67
CA PRO A 84 -7.48 -2.65 -5.81
C PRO A 84 -8.69 -2.06 -6.55
N THR A 85 -9.19 -0.93 -6.06
CA THR A 85 -10.22 -0.15 -6.74
C THR A 85 -9.62 0.69 -7.86
N THR A 86 -10.45 1.21 -8.78
CA THR A 86 -10.00 2.17 -9.80
C THR A 86 -9.32 3.39 -9.18
N THR A 87 -9.83 3.88 -8.05
CA THR A 87 -9.20 4.98 -7.31
C THR A 87 -7.82 4.60 -6.79
N ALA A 88 -7.66 3.41 -6.23
CA ALA A 88 -6.35 2.93 -5.75
C ALA A 88 -5.35 2.82 -6.90
N ILE A 89 -5.76 2.27 -8.04
CA ILE A 89 -4.91 2.20 -9.24
C ILE A 89 -4.47 3.59 -9.67
N ARG A 90 -5.41 4.56 -9.76
CA ARG A 90 -5.07 5.94 -10.13
C ARG A 90 -4.07 6.57 -9.17
N ASN A 91 -4.27 6.38 -7.86
CA ASN A 91 -3.35 6.91 -6.85
C ASN A 91 -1.96 6.31 -7.01
N ILE A 92 -1.85 5.00 -7.20
CA ILE A 92 -0.56 4.31 -7.44
C ILE A 92 0.13 4.88 -8.69
N THR A 93 -0.60 5.02 -9.80
CA THR A 93 -0.01 5.46 -11.07
C THR A 93 0.39 6.94 -11.09
N ALA A 94 -0.17 7.76 -10.21
CA ALA A 94 0.10 9.20 -10.13
C ALA A 94 1.05 9.57 -8.97
N ALA A 95 1.50 8.59 -8.18
CA ALA A 95 2.36 8.83 -7.03
C ALA A 95 3.79 9.20 -7.45
N ASP A 96 4.41 10.09 -6.68
CA ASP A 96 5.84 10.38 -6.80
C ASP A 96 6.71 9.22 -6.27
N LEU A 97 6.16 8.45 -5.33
CA LEU A 97 6.78 7.27 -4.73
C LEU A 97 5.72 6.25 -4.30
N VAL A 98 5.94 5.00 -4.69
CA VAL A 98 5.20 3.84 -4.20
C VAL A 98 6.09 3.03 -3.26
N ILE A 99 5.57 2.65 -2.08
CA ILE A 99 6.29 1.83 -1.10
C ILE A 99 5.49 0.55 -0.84
N VAL A 100 6.13 -0.60 -1.06
CA VAL A 100 5.54 -1.92 -0.85
C VAL A 100 6.31 -2.70 0.21
N ASN A 101 5.68 -3.66 0.87
CA ASN A 101 6.37 -4.50 1.84
C ASN A 101 7.37 -5.42 1.14
N GLY A 102 6.94 -6.14 0.10
CA GLY A 102 7.70 -7.21 -0.53
C GLY A 102 7.45 -8.57 0.14
N TYR A 103 8.24 -9.59 -0.26
CA TYR A 103 8.03 -11.00 0.11
C TYR A 103 6.60 -11.49 -0.12
N ASN A 104 6.04 -11.14 -1.27
CA ASN A 104 4.77 -11.66 -1.78
C ASN A 104 3.55 -11.32 -0.91
N LEU A 105 3.64 -10.31 -0.04
CA LEU A 105 2.50 -9.84 0.75
C LEU A 105 1.40 -9.27 -0.16
N GLU A 106 1.78 -8.51 -1.19
CA GLU A 106 0.86 -7.81 -2.10
C GLU A 106 0.64 -8.52 -3.46
N GLU A 107 1.12 -9.76 -3.61
CA GLU A 107 1.39 -10.38 -4.92
C GLU A 107 0.13 -10.73 -5.73
N SER A 108 -1.02 -10.92 -5.08
CA SER A 108 -2.22 -11.46 -5.74
C SER A 108 -2.95 -10.47 -6.65
N THR A 109 -2.82 -9.15 -6.42
CA THR A 109 -3.55 -8.16 -7.24
C THR A 109 -2.82 -6.83 -7.43
N LEU A 110 -1.86 -6.48 -6.57
CA LEU A 110 -1.06 -5.27 -6.74
C LEU A 110 0.22 -5.50 -7.56
N ALA A 111 0.74 -6.73 -7.61
CA ALA A 111 1.97 -7.05 -8.37
C ALA A 111 1.88 -6.62 -9.83
N THR A 112 0.80 -6.96 -10.53
CA THR A 112 0.61 -6.57 -11.93
C THR A 112 0.57 -5.06 -12.11
N ILE A 113 0.04 -4.30 -11.15
CA ILE A 113 0.05 -2.83 -11.23
C ILE A 113 1.49 -2.32 -11.12
N PHE A 114 2.27 -2.85 -10.18
CA PHE A 114 3.66 -2.45 -9.96
C PHE A 114 4.57 -2.81 -11.13
N GLU A 115 4.34 -3.94 -11.78
CA GLU A 115 5.05 -4.36 -13.00
C GLU A 115 4.76 -3.46 -14.21
N ASN A 116 3.61 -2.79 -14.23
CA ASN A 116 3.17 -1.92 -15.32
C ASN A 116 3.24 -0.43 -14.96
N LEU A 117 3.97 -0.08 -13.90
CA LEU A 117 4.24 1.32 -13.58
C LEU A 117 5.04 2.00 -14.71
N PRO A 118 4.86 3.31 -14.90
CA PRO A 118 5.71 4.11 -15.79
C PRO A 118 7.20 3.92 -15.49
N GLU A 119 8.08 4.05 -16.50
CA GLU A 119 9.53 3.86 -16.32
C GLU A 119 10.16 4.83 -15.31
N ASP A 120 9.57 6.02 -15.14
CA ASP A 120 10.00 7.05 -14.20
C ASP A 120 9.35 6.92 -12.80
N ALA A 121 8.46 5.94 -12.61
CA ALA A 121 7.86 5.68 -11.31
C ALA A 121 8.90 5.19 -10.31
N LYS A 122 8.88 5.75 -9.11
CA LYS A 122 9.76 5.32 -8.01
C LYS A 122 9.05 4.26 -7.18
N LEU A 123 9.60 3.05 -7.16
CA LEU A 123 9.12 1.96 -6.32
C LEU A 123 10.17 1.59 -5.28
N ALA A 124 9.79 1.62 -4.00
CA ALA A 124 10.60 1.18 -2.88
C ALA A 124 10.03 -0.10 -2.26
N VAL A 125 10.89 -1.09 -2.02
CA VAL A 125 10.54 -2.32 -1.31
C VAL A 125 11.07 -2.21 0.12
N ALA A 126 10.19 -2.13 1.10
CA ALA A 126 10.53 -1.91 2.51
C ALA A 126 11.43 -3.01 3.09
N THR A 127 11.35 -4.21 2.53
CA THR A 127 12.17 -5.36 2.92
C THR A 127 13.46 -5.52 2.13
N ALA A 128 13.79 -4.58 1.23
CA ALA A 128 15.04 -4.64 0.47
C ALA A 128 16.25 -4.71 1.43
N GLY A 129 17.08 -5.74 1.26
CA GLY A 129 18.26 -5.98 2.09
C GLY A 129 17.99 -6.72 3.41
N ILE A 130 16.75 -7.12 3.68
CA ILE A 130 16.41 -8.00 4.80
C ILE A 130 16.61 -9.47 4.37
N THR A 131 17.00 -10.33 5.31
CA THR A 131 17.02 -11.79 5.09
C THR A 131 15.78 -12.39 5.75
N PRO A 132 14.89 -13.06 5.00
CA PRO A 132 13.74 -13.75 5.59
C PRO A 132 14.19 -14.84 6.55
N LEU A 133 13.37 -15.08 7.58
CA LEU A 133 13.47 -16.30 8.36
C LEU A 133 12.91 -17.46 7.53
N GLU A 134 13.51 -18.65 7.64
CA GLU A 134 12.93 -19.85 7.05
C GLU A 134 11.60 -20.18 7.75
N GLY A 135 10.54 -20.35 6.96
CA GLY A 135 9.25 -20.81 7.46
C GLY A 135 9.34 -22.28 7.85
N GLY A 136 9.19 -22.60 9.13
CA GLY A 136 8.99 -23.97 9.57
C GLY A 136 7.58 -24.43 9.18
N HIS A 137 7.47 -25.52 8.42
CA HIS A 137 6.20 -26.21 8.21
C HIS A 137 5.74 -26.80 9.55
N HIS A 138 4.98 -26.03 10.32
CA HIS A 138 4.21 -26.57 11.42
C HIS A 138 3.07 -27.39 10.82
N HIS A 139 3.38 -28.64 10.45
CA HIS A 139 2.36 -29.67 10.28
C HIS A 139 1.67 -29.81 11.63
N HIS A 140 0.51 -29.19 11.75
CA HIS A 140 -0.48 -29.64 12.71
C HIS A 140 -0.94 -31.01 12.19
N ASP A 141 -0.23 -32.04 12.62
CA ASP A 141 -0.70 -33.41 12.59
C ASP A 141 -1.94 -33.44 13.47
N HIS A 142 -3.10 -33.23 12.85
CA HIS A 142 -4.37 -33.56 13.46
C HIS A 142 -4.36 -35.08 13.58
N GLY A 143 -3.96 -35.55 14.78
CA GLY A 143 -4.12 -36.94 15.15
C GLY A 143 -5.54 -37.34 14.79
N ASP A 144 -5.63 -38.34 13.94
CA ASP A 144 -6.82 -39.09 13.59
C ASP A 144 -7.54 -39.50 14.88
N ASP A 145 -8.50 -38.69 15.31
CA ASP A 145 -9.47 -39.08 16.31
C ASP A 145 -10.30 -40.18 15.64
N GLY A 146 -9.86 -41.42 15.84
CA GLY A 146 -10.52 -42.62 15.34
C GLY A 146 -12.01 -42.55 15.64
N HIS A 147 -12.80 -42.31 14.60
CA HIS A 147 -14.23 -42.52 14.65
C HIS A 147 -14.43 -44.03 14.72
N ASP A 148 -14.68 -44.52 15.94
CA ASP A 148 -15.14 -45.87 16.20
C ASP A 148 -16.30 -46.22 15.27
N ASP A 149 -16.12 -47.29 14.51
CA ASP A 149 -17.13 -47.94 13.71
C ASP A 149 -18.35 -48.28 14.58
N HIS A 150 -19.49 -47.66 14.30
CA HIS A 150 -20.79 -48.15 14.77
C HIS A 150 -21.40 -49.01 13.66
N ASP A 151 -21.09 -50.31 13.74
CA ASP A 151 -21.83 -51.39 13.09
C ASP A 151 -23.26 -51.46 13.64
N ASP A 152 -24.20 -51.55 12.70
CA ASP A 152 -25.46 -52.31 12.69
C ASP A 152 -26.47 -52.14 13.85
N ASP A 153 -27.57 -51.45 13.56
CA ASP A 153 -28.90 -51.84 14.08
C ASP A 153 -29.91 -51.79 12.91
N ASP A 154 -30.36 -52.98 12.52
CA ASP A 154 -31.41 -53.25 11.54
C ASP A 154 -32.73 -52.55 11.94
N HIS A 155 -33.27 -51.75 11.03
CA HIS A 155 -34.68 -51.34 11.06
C HIS A 155 -35.36 -51.73 9.75
N ASP A 156 -35.88 -52.95 9.75
CA ASP A 156 -36.93 -53.41 8.85
C ASP A 156 -38.16 -52.50 8.96
N HIS A 157 -38.54 -51.87 7.84
CA HIS A 157 -39.91 -51.47 7.57
C HIS A 157 -40.24 -51.78 6.11
N GLU A 158 -40.90 -52.92 5.91
CA GLU A 158 -41.63 -53.25 4.68
C GLU A 158 -42.98 -52.52 4.63
N ASP A 159 -43.37 -52.25 3.38
CA ASP A 159 -44.71 -52.06 2.80
C ASP A 159 -45.28 -50.63 2.57
N ASP A 160 -45.32 -50.34 1.26
CA ASP A 160 -46.40 -49.75 0.45
C ASP A 160 -46.71 -48.24 0.54
N ASP A 161 -46.48 -47.53 -0.57
CA ASP A 161 -47.57 -47.03 -1.44
C ASP A 161 -47.03 -46.33 -2.70
N ASP A 162 -47.61 -46.71 -3.84
CA ASP A 162 -47.39 -46.20 -5.19
C ASP A 162 -47.55 -44.67 -5.31
N HIS A 163 -46.71 -44.02 -6.12
CA HIS A 163 -47.14 -42.89 -6.96
C HIS A 163 -46.23 -42.73 -8.20
N ASP A 164 -46.76 -43.20 -9.33
CA ASP A 164 -46.44 -42.68 -10.67
C ASP A 164 -46.88 -41.21 -10.73
N ASP A 165 -46.00 -40.33 -11.22
CA ASP A 165 -46.43 -39.15 -11.97
C ASP A 165 -45.31 -38.78 -12.96
N ASP A 166 -45.56 -39.16 -14.21
CA ASP A 166 -44.95 -38.60 -15.42
C ASP A 166 -44.95 -37.08 -15.37
N HIS A 167 -43.85 -36.43 -15.79
CA HIS A 167 -43.92 -35.23 -16.62
C HIS A 167 -42.57 -35.02 -17.33
N ASP A 168 -42.52 -35.50 -18.57
CA ASP A 168 -41.76 -34.88 -19.65
C ASP A 168 -42.21 -33.42 -19.84
N ASP A 169 -41.25 -32.52 -20.07
CA ASP A 169 -41.33 -31.61 -21.23
C ASP A 169 -39.97 -30.90 -21.45
N HIS A 170 -39.37 -31.27 -22.58
CA HIS A 170 -38.35 -30.52 -23.30
C HIS A 170 -39.06 -29.47 -24.18
N ASP A 171 -38.49 -28.26 -24.32
CA ASP A 171 -38.54 -27.37 -25.50
C ASP A 171 -37.66 -26.13 -25.17
N ASP A 172 -36.45 -25.99 -25.69
CA ASP A 172 -36.02 -25.41 -26.99
C ASP A 172 -36.37 -23.92 -27.22
N HIS A 173 -35.36 -23.26 -27.80
CA HIS A 173 -35.34 -22.02 -28.59
C HIS A 173 -34.64 -20.81 -27.98
N GLY A 174 -33.41 -20.60 -28.47
CA GLY A 174 -32.81 -19.28 -28.56
C GLY A 174 -33.40 -18.48 -29.73
N GLU A 175 -33.31 -17.16 -29.61
CA GLU A 175 -33.18 -16.26 -30.75
C GLU A 175 -32.17 -15.16 -30.41
N GLU A 176 -31.22 -14.97 -31.32
CA GLU A 176 -30.47 -13.74 -31.50
C GLU A 176 -31.41 -12.70 -32.09
N GLU A 177 -31.32 -11.43 -31.68
CA GLU A 177 -31.54 -10.29 -32.58
C GLU A 177 -30.86 -9.05 -31.98
N GLU A 178 -30.11 -8.38 -32.86
CA GLU A 178 -29.36 -7.16 -32.57
C GLU A 178 -30.20 -5.89 -32.83
N HIS A 179 -29.71 -4.74 -32.32
CA HIS A 179 -30.00 -3.34 -32.70
C HIS A 179 -31.41 -2.75 -32.45
N HIS A 180 -31.46 -1.61 -31.77
CA HIS A 180 -31.69 -0.31 -32.43
C HIS A 180 -31.55 0.85 -31.43
N GLU A 181 -30.61 1.72 -31.77
CA GLU A 181 -30.38 3.08 -31.27
C GLU A 181 -31.49 4.00 -31.76
N ASP A 182 -32.03 4.87 -30.88
CA ASP A 182 -32.55 6.22 -31.19
C ASP A 182 -33.18 6.82 -29.91
N GLY A 183 -32.70 7.98 -29.48
CA GLY A 183 -33.23 8.67 -28.30
C GLY A 183 -32.54 9.98 -27.99
N ASP A 184 -32.71 10.97 -28.87
CA ASP A 184 -32.44 12.38 -28.63
C ASP A 184 -33.13 12.88 -27.33
N ILE A 185 -32.36 13.47 -26.40
CA ILE A 185 -32.68 14.78 -25.77
C ILE A 185 -31.47 15.41 -25.08
#